data_AF-A0A8C6N313-F1
#
_entry.id   AF-A0A8C6N313-F1
#
_cell.length_a   1.000
_cell.length_b   1.000
_cell.length_c   1.000
_cell.angle_alpha   90.00
_cell.angle_beta   90.00
_cell.angle_gamma   90.00
#
_symmetry.space_group_name_H-M   'P 1'
#
loop_
_entity.id
_entity.type
_entity.pdbx_description
1 polymer ?
#
loop_
_entity_poly.entity_id
_entity_poly.type
_entity_poly.pdbx_seq_one_letter_code
_entity_poly.pdbx_strand_id
1 'polypeptide(L)'
;GRVWGTFGIALEMRGLRAVGSAWLRGSRGFPLALVRSAGVQGARDRRAPARGTQHGRALSLSPSLRLMRLDKPIGTRLLYLSCTCSFGLAADPGCFPDVLSLFCTGAILMRGAGCTINDMWDRDFDKKVTRTASRPIAAGDISTFQSFVFLGGQLTLALGVLLCLNYYSIAMGAASLLLVVTYPLMKRITFWPQLALGLTFNWGALLGWSAVKGSCDPAVCLPLYFSGVMWTLIYDTIYAHQDKKDKIGLKSTALLFQENTRQWLSGFGVAMVAALSLAGANSGQTVPYYAAVAAVGAHLAHQICTVDIHRAEDCWAKFTSNRTVGMLLFLGIVLGNLCKEKTEEAKDAEAVRVGSEQTS
;
A
#
# COMPACT_ATOMS: atom_id res chain seq x y z
N GLY A 1 49.49 -35.29 -6.12
CA GLY A 1 48.75 -34.01 -6.06
C GLY A 1 49.04 -33.21 -7.31
N ARG A 2 48.00 -32.87 -8.08
CA ARG A 2 48.04 -32.13 -9.37
C ARG A 2 48.77 -30.78 -9.18
N VAL A 3 49.82 -30.34 -9.90
CA VAL A 3 50.20 -30.28 -11.34
C VAL A 3 49.68 -28.99 -12.05
N TRP A 4 50.62 -28.07 -12.33
CA TRP A 4 50.75 -27.08 -13.45
C TRP A 4 49.68 -25.95 -13.54
N GLY A 5 49.92 -24.72 -14.03
CA GLY A 5 50.99 -24.11 -14.83
C GLY A 5 50.40 -23.34 -16.03
N THR A 6 50.47 -21.99 -15.99
CA THR A 6 50.59 -21.03 -17.12
C THR A 6 49.48 -20.81 -18.19
N PHE A 7 49.56 -19.61 -18.80
CA PHE A 7 48.93 -19.02 -20.01
C PHE A 7 47.60 -18.24 -19.81
N GLY A 8 47.42 -17.01 -20.30
CA GLY A 8 48.20 -16.17 -21.22
C GLY A 8 47.55 -14.79 -21.43
N ILE A 9 48.35 -13.86 -21.95
CA ILE A 9 48.12 -12.43 -22.20
C ILE A 9 47.44 -12.19 -23.56
N ALA A 10 46.62 -11.13 -23.70
CA ALA A 10 46.45 -10.22 -24.86
C ALA A 10 45.04 -9.58 -24.82
N LEU A 11 44.87 -8.28 -24.55
CA LEU A 11 45.06 -7.12 -25.44
C LEU A 11 44.20 -7.17 -26.71
N GLU A 12 43.12 -6.37 -26.76
CA GLU A 12 42.86 -5.43 -27.88
C GLU A 12 41.66 -4.52 -27.59
N MET A 13 41.95 -3.27 -27.21
CA MET A 13 41.08 -2.12 -27.45
C MET A 13 41.62 -1.38 -28.69
N ARG A 14 40.86 -1.43 -29.79
CA ARG A 14 40.87 -0.53 -30.97
C ARG A 14 39.55 -0.86 -31.67
N GLY A 15 38.56 0.01 -31.77
CA GLY A 15 38.61 1.36 -32.34
C GLY A 15 38.20 1.27 -33.81
N LEU A 16 37.05 1.85 -34.18
CA LEU A 16 36.67 2.41 -35.49
C LEU A 16 35.14 2.65 -35.48
N ARG A 17 34.72 3.90 -35.32
CA ARG A 17 34.33 4.84 -36.38
C ARG A 17 33.08 4.42 -37.16
N ALA A 18 32.01 5.16 -36.87
CA ALA A 18 31.25 5.96 -37.82
C ALA A 18 31.01 5.38 -39.23
N VAL A 19 29.74 5.09 -39.53
CA VAL A 19 29.14 5.35 -40.84
C VAL A 19 27.75 5.94 -40.60
N GLY A 20 27.57 7.17 -41.08
CA GLY A 20 26.25 7.80 -41.21
C GLY A 20 25.71 7.67 -42.64
N SER A 21 24.44 7.98 -42.81
CA SER A 21 23.81 8.68 -43.95
C SER A 21 22.30 8.69 -43.66
N ALA A 22 21.67 9.84 -43.47
CA ALA A 22 21.17 10.80 -44.46
C ALA A 22 19.64 10.85 -44.25
N TRP A 23 19.03 12.01 -44.08
CA TRP A 23 18.14 12.72 -45.03
C TRP A 23 17.49 13.81 -44.13
N LEU A 24 17.44 15.13 -44.37
CA LEU A 24 17.32 15.94 -45.59
C LEU A 24 17.72 17.41 -45.32
N ARG A 25 18.10 18.09 -46.41
CA ARG A 25 18.48 19.51 -46.54
C ARG A 25 17.30 20.48 -46.44
N GLY A 26 17.65 21.76 -46.19
CA GLY A 26 16.88 22.96 -46.58
C GLY A 26 17.27 24.19 -45.75
N SER A 27 18.42 24.85 -45.95
CA SER A 27 18.69 25.95 -46.92
C SER A 27 18.36 27.38 -46.41
N ARG A 28 19.41 28.23 -46.41
CA ARG A 28 19.47 29.72 -46.31
C ARG A 28 19.40 30.30 -44.89
N GLY A 29 20.23 31.22 -44.41
CA GLY A 29 21.37 32.02 -44.90
C GLY A 29 21.71 33.05 -43.78
N PHE A 30 22.98 33.38 -43.58
CA PHE A 30 23.51 34.40 -42.63
C PHE A 30 23.03 35.84 -43.00
N PRO A 31 23.23 36.94 -42.20
CA PRO A 31 24.26 37.11 -41.16
C PRO A 31 23.89 37.84 -39.84
N LEU A 32 24.87 37.83 -38.92
CA LEU A 32 25.01 38.74 -37.79
C LEU A 32 24.96 40.22 -38.22
N ALA A 33 24.30 41.07 -37.43
CA ALA A 33 24.58 42.50 -37.38
C ALA A 33 24.49 43.01 -35.93
N LEU A 34 25.62 43.59 -35.52
CA LEU A 34 25.87 44.37 -34.32
C LEU A 34 25.15 45.72 -34.45
N VAL A 35 24.36 46.16 -33.47
CA VAL A 35 24.07 47.59 -33.26
C VAL A 35 24.08 47.91 -31.77
N ARG A 36 24.93 48.87 -31.43
CA ARG A 36 25.06 49.56 -30.15
C ARG A 36 24.54 50.99 -30.37
N SER A 37 23.56 51.44 -29.59
CA SER A 37 23.27 52.86 -29.26
C SER A 37 22.13 52.86 -28.24
N ALA A 38 22.37 53.25 -26.98
CA ALA A 38 22.48 54.59 -26.41
C ALA A 38 21.12 55.22 -26.04
N GLY A 39 20.91 55.37 -24.73
CA GLY A 39 20.22 56.52 -24.11
C GLY A 39 18.70 56.45 -23.93
N VAL A 40 18.25 56.43 -22.67
CA VAL A 40 17.49 57.51 -21.97
C VAL A 40 16.65 56.91 -20.83
N GLN A 41 16.76 57.53 -19.66
CA GLN A 41 16.07 57.24 -18.40
C GLN A 41 14.56 57.47 -18.48
N GLY A 42 13.79 56.65 -17.78
CA GLY A 42 12.36 56.89 -17.54
C GLY A 42 11.77 55.86 -16.58
N ALA A 43 11.64 56.24 -15.31
CA ALA A 43 11.04 55.45 -14.25
C ALA A 43 9.60 55.02 -14.58
N ARG A 44 9.26 53.76 -14.26
CA ARG A 44 8.00 53.39 -13.57
C ARG A 44 8.00 51.90 -13.21
N ASP A 45 7.72 51.65 -11.94
CA ASP A 45 7.42 50.37 -11.34
C ASP A 45 6.45 49.52 -12.18
N ARG A 46 6.84 48.26 -12.39
CA ARG A 46 5.98 47.06 -12.39
C ARG A 46 6.90 45.84 -12.49
N ARG A 47 7.36 45.34 -11.34
CA ARG A 47 7.99 44.01 -11.27
C ARG A 47 6.93 42.97 -11.63
N ALA A 48 6.98 42.47 -12.86
CA ALA A 48 6.34 41.21 -13.22
C ALA A 48 6.97 40.09 -12.37
N PRO A 49 6.21 39.10 -11.88
CA PRO A 49 6.81 37.97 -11.20
C PRO A 49 7.64 37.19 -12.21
N ALA A 50 8.90 36.94 -11.84
CA ALA A 50 9.83 36.13 -12.60
C ALA A 50 9.19 34.75 -12.88
N ARG A 51 9.12 34.36 -14.15
CA ARG A 51 8.85 32.99 -14.56
C ARG A 51 10.01 32.11 -14.09
N GLY A 52 9.88 31.58 -12.88
CA GLY A 52 10.74 30.55 -12.33
C GLY A 52 10.48 29.22 -13.03
N THR A 53 11.52 28.73 -13.70
CA THR A 53 11.89 27.32 -13.85
C THR A 53 10.77 26.33 -14.16
N GLN A 54 10.70 25.94 -15.44
CA GLN A 54 10.05 24.72 -15.92
C GLN A 54 10.54 23.50 -15.12
N HIS A 55 9.85 23.17 -14.04
CA HIS A 55 9.85 21.82 -13.50
C HIS A 55 8.92 21.00 -14.39
N GLY A 56 9.38 19.81 -14.80
CA GLY A 56 8.64 18.90 -15.68
C GLY A 56 7.17 18.80 -15.25
N ARG A 57 6.28 18.82 -16.24
CA ARG A 57 4.82 18.71 -16.09
C ARG A 57 4.48 17.40 -15.34
N ALA A 58 4.50 17.42 -14.02
CA ALA A 58 3.78 16.45 -13.22
C ALA A 58 2.32 16.61 -13.63
N LEU A 59 1.68 15.52 -14.08
CA LEU A 59 0.24 15.49 -14.35
C LEU A 59 -0.47 16.02 -13.11
N SER A 60 -0.95 17.26 -13.17
CA SER A 60 -1.70 17.87 -12.07
C SER A 60 -3.04 17.15 -11.98
N LEU A 61 -3.09 16.09 -11.16
CA LEU A 61 -4.30 15.34 -10.88
C LEU A 61 -5.40 16.32 -10.45
N SER A 62 -6.62 16.10 -10.94
CA SER A 62 -7.76 16.90 -10.53
C SER A 62 -7.90 16.87 -9.00
N PRO A 63 -8.37 17.96 -8.36
CA PRO A 63 -8.54 18.02 -6.91
C PRO A 63 -9.28 16.80 -6.34
N SER A 64 -10.30 16.28 -7.05
CA SER A 64 -11.07 15.11 -6.63
C SER A 64 -10.25 13.81 -6.61
N LEU A 65 -9.32 13.62 -7.57
CA LEU A 65 -8.43 12.46 -7.58
C LEU A 65 -7.37 12.54 -6.47
N ARG A 66 -6.92 13.76 -6.13
CA ARG A 66 -6.07 14.01 -4.96
C ARG A 66 -6.82 13.76 -3.66
N LEU A 67 -8.12 14.07 -3.60
CA LEU A 67 -8.97 13.77 -2.44
C LEU A 67 -9.09 12.26 -2.18
N MET A 68 -9.13 11.46 -3.25
CA MET A 68 -9.06 9.99 -3.17
C MET A 68 -7.70 9.42 -2.79
N ARG A 69 -6.67 10.27 -2.66
CA ARG A 69 -5.26 9.87 -2.48
C ARG A 69 -4.71 8.98 -3.59
N LEU A 70 -5.18 9.17 -4.84
CA LEU A 70 -4.63 8.43 -5.98
C LEU A 70 -3.18 8.85 -6.31
N ASP A 71 -2.77 10.04 -5.89
CA ASP A 71 -1.37 10.49 -5.92
C ASP A 71 -0.48 9.69 -4.96
N LYS A 72 -1.06 9.13 -3.88
CA LYS A 72 -0.35 8.37 -2.83
C LYS A 72 -1.05 7.03 -2.56
N PRO A 73 -0.96 6.06 -3.49
CA PRO A 73 -1.78 4.85 -3.49
C PRO A 73 -1.41 3.82 -2.42
N ILE A 74 -0.45 4.11 -1.53
CA ILE A 74 0.03 3.17 -0.52
C ILE A 74 -1.10 2.66 0.38
N GLY A 75 -2.02 3.54 0.82
CA GLY A 75 -3.16 3.13 1.64
C GLY A 75 -4.11 2.19 0.92
N THR A 76 -4.36 2.43 -0.37
CA THR A 76 -5.19 1.54 -1.21
C THR A 76 -4.53 0.18 -1.37
N ARG A 77 -3.20 0.16 -1.56
CA ARG A 77 -2.43 -1.10 -1.64
C ARG A 77 -2.49 -1.88 -0.34
N LEU A 78 -2.35 -1.23 0.82
CA LEU A 78 -2.42 -1.91 2.12
C LEU A 78 -3.81 -2.51 2.36
N LEU A 79 -4.87 -1.75 2.05
CA LEU A 79 -6.25 -2.25 2.11
C LEU A 79 -6.47 -3.44 1.18
N TYR A 80 -6.04 -3.32 -0.08
CA TYR A 80 -6.18 -4.39 -1.06
C TYR A 80 -5.39 -5.64 -0.68
N LEU A 81 -4.15 -5.48 -0.21
CA LEU A 81 -3.27 -6.60 0.17
C LEU A 81 -3.83 -7.40 1.36
N SER A 82 -4.52 -6.74 2.30
CA SER A 82 -5.23 -7.45 3.37
C SER A 82 -6.30 -8.39 2.79
N CYS A 83 -7.09 -7.90 1.83
CA CYS A 83 -8.10 -8.72 1.15
C CYS A 83 -7.47 -9.87 0.35
N THR A 84 -6.41 -9.60 -0.43
CA THR A 84 -5.82 -10.62 -1.31
C THR A 84 -5.13 -11.74 -0.54
N CYS A 85 -4.55 -11.46 0.64
CA CYS A 85 -3.99 -12.53 1.48
C CYS A 85 -5.08 -13.47 2.00
N SER A 86 -6.21 -12.93 2.46
CA SER A 86 -7.34 -13.74 2.91
C SER A 86 -7.97 -14.54 1.78
N PHE A 87 -8.22 -13.87 0.67
CA PHE A 87 -8.66 -14.48 -0.57
C PHE A 87 -7.74 -15.65 -0.98
N GLY A 88 -6.43 -15.44 -1.00
CA GLY A 88 -5.47 -16.48 -1.41
C GLY A 88 -5.47 -17.67 -0.46
N LEU A 89 -5.66 -17.46 0.85
CA LEU A 89 -5.78 -18.58 1.80
C LEU A 89 -7.07 -19.37 1.65
N ALA A 90 -8.14 -18.73 1.15
CA ALA A 90 -9.43 -19.36 0.91
C ALA A 90 -9.54 -20.03 -0.47
N ALA A 91 -8.79 -19.55 -1.46
CA ALA A 91 -8.87 -20.05 -2.83
C ALA A 91 -8.26 -21.44 -2.99
N ASP A 92 -8.90 -22.26 -3.82
CA ASP A 92 -8.35 -23.54 -4.22
C ASP A 92 -7.12 -23.30 -5.14
N PRO A 93 -6.12 -24.20 -5.14
CA PRO A 93 -4.93 -24.04 -5.95
C PRO A 93 -5.25 -23.84 -7.45
N GLY A 94 -4.45 -23.02 -8.14
CA GLY A 94 -4.63 -22.73 -9.57
C GLY A 94 -5.80 -21.81 -9.93
N CYS A 95 -6.75 -21.56 -9.02
CA CYS A 95 -7.90 -20.71 -9.28
C CYS A 95 -7.61 -19.23 -8.96
N PHE A 96 -7.65 -18.38 -10.00
CA PHE A 96 -7.75 -16.93 -9.84
C PHE A 96 -9.18 -16.48 -10.13
N PRO A 97 -9.98 -16.19 -9.10
CA PRO A 97 -11.36 -15.81 -9.30
C PRO A 97 -11.48 -14.34 -9.70
N ASP A 98 -12.48 -14.08 -10.52
CA ASP A 98 -12.82 -12.77 -11.06
C ASP A 98 -13.09 -11.71 -9.98
N VAL A 99 -13.30 -12.13 -8.74
CA VAL A 99 -13.49 -11.24 -7.59
C VAL A 99 -12.27 -10.38 -7.27
N LEU A 100 -11.05 -10.71 -7.73
CA LEU A 100 -9.87 -9.86 -7.49
C LEU A 100 -10.04 -8.45 -8.07
N SER A 101 -10.64 -8.32 -9.26
CA SER A 101 -10.90 -7.00 -9.85
C SER A 101 -11.99 -6.24 -9.12
N LEU A 102 -13.00 -6.95 -8.59
CA LEU A 102 -14.03 -6.36 -7.73
C LEU A 102 -13.39 -5.80 -6.45
N PHE A 103 -12.53 -6.58 -5.78
CA PHE A 103 -11.82 -6.12 -4.58
C PHE A 103 -10.83 -4.99 -4.88
N CYS A 104 -10.18 -4.97 -6.04
CA CYS A 104 -9.32 -3.86 -6.45
C CYS A 104 -10.13 -2.56 -6.61
N THR A 105 -11.24 -2.64 -7.33
CA THR A 105 -12.16 -1.51 -7.54
C THR A 105 -12.76 -1.04 -6.21
N GLY A 106 -13.22 -1.99 -5.39
CA GLY A 106 -13.75 -1.73 -4.05
C GLY A 106 -12.72 -1.08 -3.14
N ALA A 107 -11.45 -1.53 -3.16
CA ALA A 107 -10.38 -0.93 -2.36
C ALA A 107 -10.09 0.51 -2.79
N ILE A 108 -10.07 0.81 -4.10
CA ILE A 108 -9.90 2.19 -4.61
C ILE A 108 -11.06 3.08 -4.14
N LEU A 109 -12.29 2.62 -4.29
CA LEU A 109 -13.49 3.39 -3.93
C LEU A 109 -13.61 3.59 -2.41
N MET A 110 -13.49 2.53 -1.62
CA MET A 110 -13.63 2.58 -0.17
C MET A 110 -12.47 3.31 0.50
N ARG A 111 -11.23 3.15 0.01
CA ARG A 111 -10.12 3.97 0.51
C ARG A 111 -10.33 5.44 0.17
N GLY A 112 -10.78 5.72 -1.05
CA GLY A 112 -11.12 7.07 -1.49
C GLY A 112 -12.20 7.70 -0.61
N ALA A 113 -13.31 7.00 -0.39
CA ALA A 113 -14.41 7.44 0.49
C ALA A 113 -13.93 7.69 1.92
N GLY A 114 -13.11 6.77 2.46
CA GLY A 114 -12.50 6.91 3.78
C GLY A 114 -11.59 8.15 3.89
N CYS A 115 -10.86 8.50 2.83
CA CYS A 115 -10.06 9.74 2.80
C CYS A 115 -10.94 10.98 2.70
N THR A 116 -11.98 10.94 1.86
CA THR A 116 -12.94 12.05 1.69
C THR A 116 -13.61 12.38 3.03
N ILE A 117 -14.20 11.40 3.72
CA ILE A 117 -14.88 11.64 5.01
C ILE A 117 -13.90 12.12 6.09
N ASN A 118 -12.68 11.57 6.11
CA ASN A 118 -11.66 11.98 7.06
C ASN A 118 -11.26 13.45 6.83
N ASP A 119 -10.94 13.84 5.59
CA ASP A 119 -10.56 15.22 5.25
C ASP A 119 -11.75 16.20 5.47
N MET A 120 -13.00 15.76 5.30
CA MET A 120 -14.19 16.56 5.64
C MET A 120 -14.28 16.87 7.14
N TRP A 121 -14.09 15.87 8.00
CA TRP A 121 -14.17 16.06 9.46
C TRP A 121 -12.92 16.70 10.06
N ASP A 122 -11.78 16.60 9.36
CA ASP A 122 -10.48 17.08 9.81
C ASP A 122 -10.09 18.44 9.25
N ARG A 123 -10.94 19.03 8.41
CA ARG A 123 -10.67 20.28 7.69
C ARG A 123 -9.98 21.37 8.54
N ASP A 124 -10.47 21.63 9.75
CA ASP A 124 -9.94 22.71 10.59
C ASP A 124 -8.64 22.33 11.33
N PHE A 125 -8.41 21.04 11.52
CA PHE A 125 -7.15 20.52 12.05
C PHE A 125 -6.09 20.47 10.94
N ASP A 126 -6.47 20.02 9.75
CA ASP A 126 -5.55 19.88 8.61
C ASP A 126 -4.99 21.23 8.16
N LYS A 127 -5.75 22.32 8.28
CA LYS A 127 -5.24 23.69 8.05
C LYS A 127 -4.08 24.09 8.98
N LYS A 128 -3.98 23.49 10.16
CA LYS A 128 -3.00 23.85 11.20
C LYS A 128 -1.72 23.01 11.14
N VAL A 129 -1.68 21.97 10.30
CA VAL A 129 -0.58 21.01 10.19
C VAL A 129 0.12 21.23 8.85
N THR A 130 1.42 21.52 8.87
CA THR A 130 2.19 21.87 7.66
C THR A 130 2.05 20.82 6.56
N ARG A 131 2.04 19.53 6.94
CA ARG A 131 1.94 18.40 6.01
C ARG A 131 0.57 18.27 5.36
N THR A 132 -0.50 18.69 6.02
CA THR A 132 -1.89 18.46 5.58
C THR A 132 -2.63 19.72 5.18
N ALA A 133 -2.03 20.89 5.37
CA ALA A 133 -2.57 22.18 4.95
C ALA A 133 -2.83 22.25 3.43
N SER A 134 -2.08 21.51 2.61
CA SER A 134 -2.24 21.45 1.16
C SER A 134 -3.30 20.44 0.68
N ARG A 135 -4.06 19.81 1.58
CA ARG A 135 -5.13 18.88 1.18
C ARG A 135 -6.28 19.65 0.52
N PRO A 136 -6.99 19.08 -0.48
CA PRO A 136 -7.98 19.83 -1.28
C PRO A 136 -9.06 20.53 -0.46
N ILE A 137 -9.61 19.90 0.58
CA ILE A 137 -10.67 20.49 1.43
C ILE A 137 -10.10 21.54 2.40
N ALA A 138 -8.88 21.33 2.90
CA ALA A 138 -8.19 22.24 3.82
C ALA A 138 -7.73 23.52 3.08
N ALA A 139 -7.19 23.36 1.87
CA ALA A 139 -6.75 24.44 0.97
C ALA A 139 -7.92 25.21 0.34
N GLY A 140 -9.13 24.63 0.33
CA GLY A 140 -10.31 25.24 -0.29
C GLY A 140 -10.46 24.98 -1.79
N ASP A 141 -9.67 24.07 -2.35
CA ASP A 141 -9.76 23.63 -3.76
C ASP A 141 -11.12 22.96 -4.08
N ILE A 142 -11.78 22.37 -3.07
CA ILE A 142 -13.08 21.70 -3.18
C ILE A 142 -13.99 22.18 -2.05
N SER A 143 -15.25 22.49 -2.37
CA SER A 143 -16.24 22.87 -1.36
C SER A 143 -16.72 21.68 -0.53
N THR A 144 -17.24 21.93 0.67
CA THR A 144 -17.82 20.87 1.53
C THR A 144 -18.96 20.13 0.83
N PHE A 145 -19.80 20.86 0.08
CA PHE A 145 -20.92 20.27 -0.67
C PHE A 145 -20.42 19.38 -1.83
N GLN A 146 -19.43 19.85 -2.59
CA GLN A 146 -18.81 19.03 -3.65
C GLN A 146 -18.19 17.75 -3.07
N SER A 147 -17.54 17.85 -1.92
CA SER A 147 -16.95 16.70 -1.22
C SER A 147 -18.01 15.70 -0.77
N PHE A 148 -19.17 16.18 -0.30
CA PHE A 148 -20.31 15.35 0.08
C PHE A 148 -20.92 14.62 -1.13
N VAL A 149 -21.16 15.31 -2.25
CA VAL A 149 -21.65 14.69 -3.49
C VAL A 149 -20.66 13.65 -4.01
N PHE A 150 -19.37 13.95 -3.96
CA PHE A 150 -18.32 13.03 -4.37
C PHE A 150 -18.27 11.78 -3.47
N LEU A 151 -18.36 11.95 -2.15
CA LEU A 151 -18.47 10.85 -1.19
C LEU A 151 -19.67 9.96 -1.50
N GLY A 152 -20.84 10.56 -1.77
CA GLY A 152 -22.05 9.85 -2.18
C GLY A 152 -21.80 8.97 -3.40
N GLY A 153 -21.20 9.54 -4.46
CA GLY A 153 -20.86 8.78 -5.66
C GLY A 153 -19.88 7.62 -5.40
N GLN A 154 -18.85 7.83 -4.58
CA GLN A 154 -17.91 6.77 -4.20
C GLN A 154 -18.61 5.62 -3.45
N LEU A 155 -19.48 5.95 -2.49
CA LEU A 155 -20.21 4.97 -1.69
C LEU A 155 -21.26 4.22 -2.53
N THR A 156 -21.96 4.90 -3.46
CA THR A 156 -22.89 4.24 -4.38
C THR A 156 -22.18 3.25 -5.29
N LEU A 157 -21.03 3.62 -5.86
CA LEU A 157 -20.23 2.71 -6.68
C LEU A 157 -19.67 1.54 -5.85
N ALA A 158 -19.20 1.81 -4.63
CA ALA A 158 -18.70 0.77 -3.73
C ALA A 158 -19.82 -0.20 -3.31
N LEU A 159 -21.04 0.30 -3.10
CA LEU A 159 -22.21 -0.53 -2.86
C LEU A 159 -22.52 -1.40 -4.07
N GLY A 160 -22.43 -0.87 -5.30
CA GLY A 160 -22.56 -1.65 -6.52
C GLY A 160 -21.59 -2.83 -6.57
N VAL A 161 -20.32 -2.61 -6.22
CA VAL A 161 -19.31 -3.67 -6.10
C VAL A 161 -19.68 -4.68 -5.02
N LEU A 162 -20.14 -4.22 -3.85
CA LEU A 162 -20.52 -5.11 -2.75
C LEU A 162 -21.70 -6.02 -3.11
N LEU A 163 -22.69 -5.50 -3.83
CA LEU A 163 -23.86 -6.25 -4.29
C LEU A 163 -23.53 -7.31 -5.35
N CYS A 164 -22.35 -7.26 -5.97
CA CYS A 164 -21.86 -8.32 -6.85
C CYS A 164 -21.28 -9.53 -6.08
N LEU A 165 -21.18 -9.46 -4.74
CA LEU A 165 -20.69 -10.57 -3.91
C LEU A 165 -21.85 -11.44 -3.40
N ASN A 166 -21.50 -12.57 -2.77
CA ASN A 166 -22.48 -13.44 -2.12
C ASN A 166 -23.16 -12.78 -0.91
N TYR A 167 -24.35 -13.26 -0.53
CA TYR A 167 -25.16 -12.71 0.58
C TYR A 167 -24.42 -12.60 1.90
N TYR A 168 -23.60 -13.60 2.24
CA TYR A 168 -22.80 -13.57 3.47
C TYR A 168 -21.82 -12.40 3.43
N SER A 169 -21.13 -12.20 2.30
CA SER A 169 -20.18 -11.11 2.10
C SER A 169 -20.86 -9.75 2.05
N ILE A 170 -22.08 -9.64 1.52
CA ILE A 170 -22.89 -8.42 1.59
C ILE A 170 -23.16 -8.04 3.05
N ALA A 171 -23.64 -8.99 3.86
CA ALA A 171 -23.88 -8.77 5.28
C ALA A 171 -22.58 -8.43 6.05
N MET A 172 -21.48 -9.14 5.75
CA MET A 172 -20.16 -8.90 6.35
C MET A 172 -19.62 -7.51 5.97
N GLY A 173 -19.80 -7.09 4.73
CA GLY A 173 -19.42 -5.76 4.25
C GLY A 173 -20.27 -4.66 4.90
N ALA A 174 -21.58 -4.87 5.03
CA ALA A 174 -22.48 -3.94 5.72
C ALA A 174 -22.09 -3.78 7.20
N ALA A 175 -21.74 -4.87 7.90
CA ALA A 175 -21.28 -4.82 9.29
C ALA A 175 -20.03 -3.96 9.49
N SER A 176 -19.15 -3.86 8.47
CA SER A 176 -17.94 -3.02 8.53
C SER A 176 -18.26 -1.52 8.62
N LEU A 177 -19.43 -1.07 8.16
CA LEU A 177 -19.79 0.35 8.13
C LEU A 177 -19.80 0.98 9.53
N LEU A 178 -20.14 0.21 10.56
CA LEU A 178 -20.05 0.68 11.94
C LEU A 178 -18.62 1.12 12.29
N LEU A 179 -17.61 0.34 11.90
CA LEU A 179 -16.21 0.68 12.12
C LEU A 179 -15.77 1.85 11.23
N VAL A 180 -16.19 1.87 9.96
CA VAL A 180 -15.85 2.95 9.00
C VAL A 180 -16.38 4.31 9.47
N VAL A 181 -17.59 4.36 10.03
CA VAL A 181 -18.19 5.61 10.52
C VAL A 181 -17.56 6.05 11.84
N THR A 182 -17.21 5.11 12.72
CA THR A 182 -16.70 5.43 14.06
C THR A 182 -15.21 5.78 14.08
N TYR A 183 -14.38 5.20 13.18
CA TYR A 183 -12.92 5.38 13.24
C TYR A 183 -12.43 6.84 13.24
N PRO A 184 -12.98 7.79 12.45
CA PRO A 184 -12.40 9.13 12.40
C PRO A 184 -12.64 9.93 13.69
N LEU A 185 -13.59 9.48 14.53
CA LEU A 185 -13.83 10.04 15.87
C LEU A 185 -12.80 9.55 16.89
N MET A 186 -12.16 8.41 16.64
CA MET A 186 -11.33 7.71 17.64
C MET A 186 -10.14 8.56 18.11
N LYS A 187 -9.56 9.35 17.21
CA LYS A 187 -8.43 10.24 17.53
C LYS A 187 -8.79 11.39 18.48
N ARG A 188 -10.08 11.65 18.68
CA ARG A 188 -10.59 12.67 19.62
C ARG A 188 -10.85 12.07 21.00
N ILE A 189 -11.25 10.80 21.05
CA ILE A 189 -11.67 10.14 22.30
C ILE A 189 -10.54 9.33 22.95
N THR A 190 -9.72 8.62 22.18
CA THR A 190 -8.73 7.64 22.69
C THR A 190 -7.32 7.88 22.15
N PHE A 191 -6.32 7.41 22.88
CA PHE A 191 -4.92 7.32 22.42
C PHE A 191 -4.65 6.12 21.50
N TRP A 192 -5.67 5.32 21.20
CA TRP A 192 -5.59 4.15 20.32
C TRP A 192 -6.35 4.28 18.99
N PRO A 193 -6.32 5.42 18.26
CA PRO A 193 -7.00 5.49 16.97
C PRO A 193 -6.39 4.53 15.94
N GLN A 194 -5.11 4.19 16.06
CA GLN A 194 -4.43 3.18 15.24
C GLN A 194 -5.07 1.79 15.38
N LEU A 195 -5.57 1.43 16.57
CA LEU A 195 -6.26 0.16 16.79
C LEU A 195 -7.58 0.15 16.04
N ALA A 196 -8.38 1.22 16.16
CA ALA A 196 -9.63 1.35 15.43
C ALA A 196 -9.41 1.36 13.92
N LEU A 197 -8.36 2.05 13.44
CA LEU A 197 -7.96 1.99 12.04
C LEU A 197 -7.61 0.56 11.62
N GLY A 198 -6.86 -0.18 12.45
CA GLY A 198 -6.50 -1.57 12.20
C GLY A 198 -7.72 -2.48 12.06
N LEU A 199 -8.72 -2.30 12.93
CA LEU A 199 -9.99 -3.04 12.83
C LEU A 199 -10.70 -2.73 11.51
N THR A 200 -10.78 -1.46 11.12
CA THR A 200 -11.44 -1.05 9.87
C THR A 200 -10.68 -1.51 8.63
N PHE A 201 -9.36 -1.31 8.57
CA PHE A 201 -8.54 -1.59 7.39
C PHE A 201 -8.40 -3.09 7.11
N ASN A 202 -8.36 -3.91 8.16
CA ASN A 202 -8.15 -5.34 7.99
C ASN A 202 -9.46 -6.12 7.91
N TRP A 203 -10.62 -5.46 7.93
CA TRP A 203 -11.91 -6.13 7.74
C TRP A 203 -11.97 -6.91 6.42
N GLY A 204 -11.17 -6.48 5.43
CA GLY A 204 -10.89 -7.20 4.20
C GLY A 204 -10.40 -8.63 4.40
N ALA A 205 -9.75 -8.94 5.53
CA ALA A 205 -9.35 -10.30 5.87
C ALA A 205 -10.53 -11.22 6.17
N LEU A 206 -11.67 -10.70 6.65
CA LEU A 206 -12.89 -11.49 6.82
C LEU A 206 -13.66 -11.56 5.49
N LEU A 207 -13.81 -10.41 4.84
CA LEU A 207 -14.56 -10.28 3.60
C LEU A 207 -13.94 -11.05 2.43
N GLY A 208 -12.60 -11.09 2.35
CA GLY A 208 -11.86 -11.82 1.31
C GLY A 208 -12.12 -13.32 1.33
N TRP A 209 -12.12 -13.92 2.53
CA TRP A 209 -12.41 -15.33 2.72
C TRP A 209 -13.87 -15.63 2.42
N SER A 210 -14.78 -14.82 2.96
CA SER A 210 -16.21 -15.00 2.74
C SER A 210 -16.63 -14.85 1.28
N ALA A 211 -15.93 -14.00 0.51
CA ALA A 211 -16.18 -13.83 -0.91
C ALA A 211 -15.96 -15.13 -1.70
N VAL A 212 -15.03 -15.98 -1.26
CA VAL A 212 -14.68 -17.25 -1.90
C VAL A 212 -15.53 -18.40 -1.38
N LYS A 213 -15.56 -18.60 -0.05
CA LYS A 213 -16.19 -19.78 0.57
C LYS A 213 -17.64 -19.56 0.99
N GLY A 214 -18.19 -18.35 0.81
CA GLY A 214 -19.58 -18.00 1.20
C GLY A 214 -19.85 -18.04 2.72
N SER A 215 -18.80 -18.20 3.53
CA SER A 215 -18.80 -18.31 4.98
C SER A 215 -17.42 -17.92 5.50
N CYS A 216 -17.27 -17.67 6.81
CA CYS A 216 -15.96 -17.46 7.44
C CYS A 216 -15.62 -18.64 8.33
N ASP A 217 -14.42 -19.21 8.18
CA ASP A 217 -13.85 -20.13 9.15
C ASP A 217 -13.16 -19.32 10.26
N PRO A 218 -13.69 -19.29 11.50
CA PRO A 218 -13.11 -18.50 12.58
C PRO A 218 -11.67 -18.90 12.92
N ALA A 219 -11.30 -20.17 12.74
CA ALA A 219 -9.98 -20.68 13.09
C ALA A 219 -8.88 -20.09 12.19
N VAL A 220 -9.19 -19.75 10.95
CA VAL A 220 -8.24 -19.12 10.01
C VAL A 220 -8.45 -17.60 9.95
N CYS A 221 -9.71 -17.16 9.87
CA CYS A 221 -10.07 -15.77 9.64
C CYS A 221 -9.72 -14.87 10.83
N LEU A 222 -9.95 -15.31 12.08
CA LEU A 222 -9.70 -14.47 13.24
C LEU A 222 -8.20 -14.24 13.50
N PRO A 223 -7.32 -15.27 13.45
CA PRO A 223 -5.88 -15.04 13.56
C PRO A 223 -5.34 -14.18 12.41
N LEU A 224 -5.82 -14.38 11.18
CA LEU A 224 -5.43 -13.56 10.04
C LEU A 224 -5.85 -12.10 10.23
N TYR A 225 -7.10 -11.85 10.62
CA TYR A 225 -7.62 -10.51 10.91
C TYR A 225 -6.82 -9.84 12.03
N PHE A 226 -6.59 -10.55 13.14
CA PHE A 226 -5.80 -10.06 14.26
C PHE A 226 -4.36 -9.71 13.84
N SER A 227 -3.72 -10.55 13.00
CA SER A 227 -2.39 -10.26 12.47
C SER A 227 -2.36 -8.96 11.66
N GLY A 228 -3.39 -8.71 10.86
CA GLY A 228 -3.56 -7.47 10.11
C GLY A 228 -3.73 -6.25 11.04
N VAL A 229 -4.52 -6.38 12.10
CA VAL A 229 -4.68 -5.31 13.11
C VAL A 229 -3.34 -4.98 13.76
N MET A 230 -2.56 -5.98 14.16
CA MET A 230 -1.21 -5.79 14.71
C MET A 230 -0.28 -5.13 13.69
N TRP A 231 -0.36 -5.53 12.42
CA TRP A 231 0.40 -4.91 11.34
C TRP A 231 0.06 -3.42 11.18
N THR A 232 -1.22 -3.05 11.22
CA THR A 232 -1.65 -1.64 11.19
C THR A 232 -1.18 -0.87 12.40
N LEU A 233 -1.23 -1.46 13.60
CA LEU A 233 -0.63 -0.85 14.79
C LEU A 233 0.86 -0.56 14.57
N ILE A 234 1.60 -1.42 13.88
CA ILE A 234 3.02 -1.19 13.59
C ILE A 234 3.20 0.00 12.65
N TYR A 235 2.71 -0.11 11.41
CA TYR A 235 3.03 0.87 10.38
C TYR A 235 2.37 2.24 10.65
N ASP A 236 1.16 2.25 11.24
CA ASP A 236 0.41 3.49 11.43
C ASP A 236 0.89 4.25 12.67
N THR A 237 1.41 3.54 13.68
CA THR A 237 2.12 4.18 14.80
C THR A 237 3.41 4.84 14.32
N ILE A 238 4.19 4.16 13.47
CA ILE A 238 5.38 4.77 12.83
C ILE A 238 4.96 6.00 12.02
N TYR A 239 3.93 5.89 11.20
CA TYR A 239 3.41 6.99 10.39
C TYR A 239 2.98 8.19 11.24
N ALA A 240 2.33 7.95 12.39
CA ALA A 240 1.84 8.98 13.30
C ALA A 240 2.95 9.81 13.97
N HIS A 241 4.19 9.30 14.05
CA HIS A 241 5.33 10.07 14.58
C HIS A 241 5.70 11.28 13.69
N GLN A 242 5.27 11.32 12.44
CA GLN A 242 5.47 12.49 11.55
C GLN A 242 4.83 13.77 12.10
N ASP A 243 3.68 13.64 12.78
CA ASP A 243 2.88 14.77 13.24
C ASP A 243 3.06 15.03 14.75
N LYS A 244 4.06 14.41 15.41
CA LYS A 244 4.31 14.53 16.87
C LYS A 244 4.59 15.98 17.32
N LYS A 245 5.13 16.82 16.43
CA LYS A 245 5.49 18.22 16.72
C LYS A 245 4.28 19.17 16.67
N ASP A 246 3.27 18.85 15.88
CA ASP A 246 2.10 19.69 15.67
C ASP A 246 1.06 19.39 16.77
N LYS A 247 1.24 20.00 17.95
CA LYS A 247 0.39 19.79 19.14
C LYS A 247 -0.99 20.43 18.99
N ILE A 248 -1.85 19.82 18.17
CA ILE A 248 -3.22 20.29 17.89
C ILE A 248 -4.31 19.59 18.72
N GLY A 249 -3.92 18.93 19.82
CA GLY A 249 -4.84 18.25 20.76
C GLY A 249 -5.39 16.90 20.28
N LEU A 250 -4.90 16.36 19.17
CA LEU A 250 -5.25 15.02 18.71
C LEU A 250 -4.42 13.95 19.44
N LYS A 251 -5.05 12.81 19.72
CA LYS A 251 -4.44 11.68 20.43
C LYS A 251 -3.95 10.63 19.42
N SER A 252 -2.87 9.92 19.73
CA SER A 252 -2.33 8.81 18.92
C SER A 252 -1.47 7.87 19.75
N THR A 253 -1.23 6.65 19.25
CA THR A 253 -0.32 5.69 19.89
C THR A 253 1.12 6.20 19.90
N ALA A 254 1.51 7.01 18.90
CA ALA A 254 2.81 7.67 18.89
C ALA A 254 3.01 8.62 20.09
N LEU A 255 1.95 9.34 20.49
CA LEU A 255 1.98 10.19 21.68
C LEU A 255 1.89 9.40 22.99
N LEU A 256 1.24 8.24 22.97
CA LEU A 256 1.12 7.34 24.13
C LEU A 256 2.44 6.61 24.43
N PHE A 257 3.06 6.03 23.41
CA PHE A 257 4.27 5.22 23.56
C PHE A 257 5.55 6.06 23.63
N GLN A 258 5.55 7.24 23.00
CA GLN A 258 6.69 8.16 23.00
C GLN A 258 8.00 7.44 22.63
N GLU A 259 9.00 7.45 23.51
CA GLU A 259 10.31 6.83 23.30
C GLU A 259 10.26 5.30 23.42
N ASN A 260 9.26 4.75 24.11
CA ASN A 260 9.03 3.30 24.22
C ASN A 260 8.38 2.70 22.97
N THR A 261 8.17 3.49 21.90
CA THR A 261 7.52 3.04 20.66
C THR A 261 8.14 1.72 20.16
N ARG A 262 9.46 1.63 20.04
CA ARG A 262 10.11 0.42 19.49
C ARG A 262 9.76 -0.85 20.26
N GLN A 263 9.65 -0.77 21.60
CA GLN A 263 9.29 -1.93 22.43
C GLN A 263 7.85 -2.40 22.17
N TRP A 264 6.91 -1.46 22.10
CA TRP A 264 5.52 -1.76 21.75
C TRP A 264 5.39 -2.35 20.34
N LEU A 265 6.09 -1.76 19.36
CA LEU A 265 6.09 -2.27 17.99
C LEU A 265 6.67 -3.70 17.91
N SER A 266 7.71 -4.01 18.67
CA SER A 266 8.25 -5.38 18.76
C SER A 266 7.21 -6.36 19.31
N GLY A 267 6.47 -5.97 20.35
CA GLY A 267 5.37 -6.79 20.90
C GLY A 267 4.27 -7.06 19.86
N PHE A 268 3.85 -6.04 19.12
CA PHE A 268 2.90 -6.21 18.01
C PHE A 268 3.48 -7.06 16.88
N GLY A 269 4.77 -6.95 16.59
CA GLY A 269 5.47 -7.76 15.59
C GLY A 269 5.45 -9.25 15.96
N VAL A 270 5.76 -9.60 17.21
CA VAL A 270 5.68 -10.98 17.71
C VAL A 270 4.24 -11.49 17.64
N ALA A 271 3.27 -10.70 18.09
CA ALA A 271 1.86 -11.07 18.06
C ALA A 271 1.36 -11.28 16.61
N MET A 272 1.78 -10.44 15.68
CA MET A 272 1.48 -10.57 14.26
C MET A 272 2.03 -11.88 13.68
N VAL A 273 3.32 -12.16 13.90
CA VAL A 273 3.97 -13.39 13.38
C VAL A 273 3.31 -14.63 13.97
N ALA A 274 3.04 -14.65 15.28
CA ALA A 274 2.36 -15.77 15.93
C ALA A 274 0.96 -16.02 15.35
N ALA A 275 0.19 -14.96 15.12
CA ALA A 275 -1.15 -15.07 14.54
C ALA A 275 -1.14 -15.50 13.06
N LEU A 276 -0.15 -15.06 12.28
CA LEU A 276 0.06 -15.57 10.92
C LEU A 276 0.43 -17.06 10.95
N SER A 277 1.36 -17.47 11.81
CA SER A 277 1.73 -18.88 11.95
C SER A 277 0.52 -19.75 12.34
N LEU A 278 -0.35 -19.25 13.22
CA LEU A 278 -1.59 -19.92 13.60
C LEU A 278 -2.60 -20.01 12.43
N ALA A 279 -2.80 -18.91 11.68
CA ALA A 279 -3.64 -18.93 10.48
C ALA A 279 -3.14 -19.93 9.43
N GLY A 280 -1.81 -19.96 9.22
CA GLY A 280 -1.15 -20.92 8.33
C GLY A 280 -1.34 -22.37 8.79
N ALA A 281 -1.16 -22.64 10.09
CA ALA A 281 -1.35 -23.98 10.64
C ALA A 281 -2.80 -24.46 10.47
N ASN A 282 -3.78 -23.60 10.79
CA ASN A 282 -5.20 -23.93 10.70
C ASN A 282 -5.69 -24.05 9.25
N SER A 283 -5.04 -23.39 8.29
CA SER A 283 -5.31 -23.54 6.86
C SER A 283 -4.43 -24.60 6.19
N GLY A 284 -3.65 -25.37 6.95
CA GLY A 284 -2.77 -26.42 6.44
C GLY A 284 -1.73 -25.94 5.45
N GLN A 285 -1.18 -24.72 5.62
CA GLN A 285 -0.20 -24.12 4.71
C GLN A 285 1.15 -24.85 4.70
N THR A 286 1.91 -24.64 3.62
CA THR A 286 3.17 -25.36 3.33
C THR A 286 4.40 -24.48 3.57
N VAL A 287 5.59 -25.04 3.36
CA VAL A 287 6.89 -24.39 3.61
C VAL A 287 7.02 -23.00 2.96
N PRO A 288 6.60 -22.74 1.70
CA PRO A 288 6.70 -21.40 1.10
C PRO A 288 5.95 -20.31 1.89
N TYR A 289 4.80 -20.64 2.49
CA TYR A 289 4.05 -19.72 3.33
C TYR A 289 4.86 -19.33 4.57
N TYR A 290 5.41 -20.33 5.29
CA TYR A 290 6.20 -20.06 6.50
C TYR A 290 7.51 -19.33 6.21
N ALA A 291 8.13 -19.60 5.05
CA ALA A 291 9.28 -18.82 4.57
C ALA A 291 8.91 -17.34 4.35
N ALA A 292 7.73 -17.07 3.79
CA ALA A 292 7.23 -15.71 3.64
C ALA A 292 6.91 -15.05 5.00
N VAL A 293 6.32 -15.78 5.95
CA VAL A 293 6.09 -15.29 7.33
C VAL A 293 7.42 -14.93 8.01
N ALA A 294 8.45 -15.76 7.85
CA ALA A 294 9.79 -15.47 8.36
C ALA A 294 10.40 -14.23 7.69
N ALA A 295 10.26 -14.09 6.38
CA ALA A 295 10.72 -12.91 5.63
C ALA A 295 9.99 -11.63 6.06
N VAL A 296 8.68 -11.70 6.31
CA VAL A 296 7.89 -10.61 6.89
C VAL A 296 8.38 -10.25 8.28
N GLY A 297 8.61 -11.23 9.15
CA GLY A 297 9.17 -11.02 10.49
C GLY A 297 10.52 -10.32 10.45
N ALA A 298 11.44 -10.77 9.58
CA ALA A 298 12.74 -10.14 9.38
C ALA A 298 12.62 -8.71 8.85
N HIS A 299 11.72 -8.47 7.90
CA HIS A 299 11.46 -7.14 7.36
C HIS A 299 10.94 -6.18 8.43
N LEU A 300 9.97 -6.60 9.25
CA LEU A 300 9.42 -5.81 10.35
C LEU A 300 10.45 -5.57 11.45
N ALA A 301 11.21 -6.59 11.84
CA ALA A 301 12.30 -6.44 12.81
C ALA A 301 13.32 -5.40 12.33
N HIS A 302 13.73 -5.48 11.06
CA HIS A 302 14.61 -4.48 10.47
C HIS A 302 14.00 -3.07 10.50
N GLN A 303 12.71 -2.90 10.15
CA GLN A 303 12.02 -1.61 10.25
C GLN A 303 12.03 -1.07 11.69
N ILE A 304 11.65 -1.90 12.67
CA ILE A 304 11.51 -1.50 14.08
C ILE A 304 12.87 -1.15 14.70
N CYS A 305 13.93 -1.90 14.37
CA CYS A 305 15.27 -1.62 14.88
C CYS A 305 15.88 -0.34 14.29
N THR A 306 15.57 -0.01 13.04
CA THR A 306 16.23 1.09 12.31
C THR A 306 15.43 2.37 12.25
N VAL A 307 14.14 2.36 12.60
CA VAL A 307 13.28 3.54 12.50
C VAL A 307 13.73 4.66 13.44
N ASP A 308 13.94 5.85 12.87
CA ASP A 308 14.11 7.09 13.62
C ASP A 308 12.77 7.81 13.77
N ILE A 309 12.16 7.69 14.96
CA ILE A 309 10.84 8.27 15.27
C ILE A 309 10.85 9.81 15.33
N HIS A 310 12.02 10.45 15.32
CA HIS A 310 12.13 11.91 15.31
C HIS A 310 12.26 12.48 13.90
N ARG A 311 12.52 11.65 12.89
CA ARG A 311 12.69 12.04 11.50
C ARG A 311 11.47 11.65 10.67
N ALA A 312 10.62 12.63 10.36
CA ALA A 312 9.37 12.43 9.63
C ALA A 312 9.56 11.72 8.27
N GLU A 313 10.65 12.01 7.56
CA GLU A 313 10.99 11.36 6.28
C GLU A 313 11.28 9.86 6.45
N ASP A 314 11.92 9.47 7.56
CA ASP A 314 12.20 8.06 7.87
C ASP A 314 10.90 7.32 8.18
N CYS A 315 10.04 7.92 9.01
CA CYS A 315 8.71 7.40 9.31
C CYS A 315 7.88 7.18 8.04
N TRP A 316 7.92 8.14 7.11
CA TRP A 316 7.24 8.01 5.81
C TRP A 316 7.83 6.88 4.95
N ALA A 317 9.16 6.76 4.91
CA ALA A 317 9.83 5.69 4.17
C ALA A 317 9.48 4.30 4.72
N LYS A 318 9.52 4.13 6.05
CA LYS A 318 9.13 2.88 6.72
C LYS A 318 7.66 2.55 6.49
N PHE A 319 6.76 3.52 6.66
CA PHE A 319 5.35 3.37 6.32
C PHE A 319 5.15 2.90 4.86
N THR A 320 5.82 3.54 3.91
CA THR A 320 5.71 3.18 2.48
C THR A 320 6.27 1.79 2.17
N SER A 321 7.32 1.37 2.89
CA SER A 321 7.92 0.05 2.69
C SER A 321 7.00 -1.10 3.11
N ASN A 322 5.94 -0.85 3.89
CA ASN A 322 4.98 -1.87 4.30
C ASN A 322 4.20 -2.50 3.14
N ARG A 323 4.15 -1.89 1.95
CA ARG A 323 3.66 -2.60 0.74
C ARG A 323 4.35 -3.97 0.55
N THR A 324 5.62 -4.07 0.94
CA THR A 324 6.45 -5.28 0.83
C THR A 324 5.92 -6.40 1.70
N VAL A 325 5.40 -6.09 2.89
CA VAL A 325 4.84 -7.08 3.83
C VAL A 325 3.68 -7.82 3.17
N GLY A 326 2.69 -7.08 2.66
CA GLY A 326 1.55 -7.69 2.00
C GLY A 326 1.92 -8.44 0.71
N MET A 327 2.89 -7.93 -0.06
CA MET A 327 3.37 -8.64 -1.27
C MET A 327 4.10 -9.94 -0.94
N LEU A 328 4.98 -9.95 0.06
CA LEU A 328 5.69 -11.14 0.51
C LEU A 328 4.69 -12.20 1.01
N LEU A 329 3.75 -11.79 1.85
CA LEU A 329 2.74 -12.69 2.39
C LEU A 329 1.86 -13.28 1.29
N PHE A 330 1.35 -12.43 0.38
CA PHE A 330 0.52 -12.89 -0.75
C PHE A 330 1.27 -13.86 -1.66
N LEU A 331 2.53 -13.57 -2.00
CA LEU A 331 3.37 -14.46 -2.79
C LEU A 331 3.60 -15.81 -2.08
N GLY A 332 3.87 -15.77 -0.78
CA GLY A 332 4.04 -16.98 0.04
C GLY A 332 2.78 -17.85 0.08
N ILE A 333 1.60 -17.23 0.14
CA ILE A 333 0.31 -17.92 0.08
C ILE A 333 0.11 -18.59 -1.28
N VAL A 334 0.34 -17.87 -2.37
CA VAL A 334 0.19 -18.42 -3.73
C VAL A 334 1.14 -19.59 -3.95
N LEU A 335 2.43 -19.42 -3.64
CA LEU A 335 3.42 -20.50 -3.72
C LEU A 335 3.10 -21.66 -2.79
N GLY A 336 2.54 -21.36 -1.62
CA GLY A 336 2.11 -22.35 -0.64
C GLY A 336 0.99 -23.24 -1.19
N ASN A 337 -0.02 -22.63 -1.80
CA ASN A 337 -1.14 -23.34 -2.43
C ASN A 337 -0.70 -24.20 -3.62
N LEU A 338 0.16 -23.67 -4.50
CA LEU A 338 0.72 -24.44 -5.63
C LEU A 338 1.55 -25.65 -5.16
N CYS A 339 2.18 -25.56 -3.98
CA CYS A 339 2.90 -26.68 -3.39
C CYS A 339 1.95 -27.74 -2.80
N LYS A 340 0.77 -27.34 -2.30
CA LYS A 340 -0.26 -28.27 -1.82
C LYS A 340 -0.79 -29.13 -2.95
N GLU A 341 -1.18 -28.50 -4.06
CA GLU A 341 -1.70 -29.15 -5.26
C GLU A 341 -0.78 -30.28 -5.73
N LYS A 342 0.51 -30.00 -5.91
CA LYS A 342 1.51 -31.00 -6.30
C LYS A 342 1.65 -32.15 -5.31
N THR A 343 1.46 -31.88 -4.02
CA THR A 343 1.56 -32.90 -2.98
C THR A 343 0.33 -33.80 -2.97
N GLU A 344 -0.85 -33.25 -3.25
CA GLU A 344 -2.10 -34.00 -3.40
C GLU A 344 -2.06 -34.86 -4.67
N GLU A 345 -1.66 -34.30 -5.82
CA GLU A 345 -1.47 -35.04 -7.07
C GLU A 345 -0.50 -36.22 -6.90
N ALA A 346 0.60 -36.03 -6.17
CA ALA A 346 1.58 -37.08 -5.91
C ALA A 346 1.02 -38.21 -5.03
N LYS A 347 0.19 -37.87 -4.03
CA LYS A 347 -0.47 -38.87 -3.16
C LYS A 347 -1.53 -39.66 -3.92
N ASP A 348 -2.32 -39.00 -4.76
CA ASP A 348 -3.36 -39.65 -5.56
C ASP A 348 -2.72 -40.59 -6.58
N ALA A 349 -1.64 -40.19 -7.24
CA ALA A 349 -0.88 -41.03 -8.15
C ALA A 349 -0.31 -42.29 -7.47
N GLU A 350 0.18 -42.15 -6.22
CA GLU A 350 0.69 -43.28 -5.44
C GLU A 350 -0.44 -44.23 -4.97
N ALA A 351 -1.58 -43.68 -4.53
CA ALA A 351 -2.74 -44.49 -4.14
C ALA A 351 -3.28 -45.34 -5.31
N VAL A 352 -3.30 -44.78 -6.53
CA VAL A 352 -3.67 -45.51 -7.74
C VAL A 352 -2.68 -46.64 -8.05
N ARG A 353 -1.37 -46.39 -7.90
CA ARG A 353 -0.34 -47.41 -8.10
C ARG A 353 -0.50 -48.57 -7.11
N VAL A 354 -0.60 -48.29 -5.81
CA VAL A 354 -0.76 -49.31 -4.77
C VAL A 354 -2.05 -50.11 -4.95
N GLY A 355 -3.15 -49.47 -5.35
CA GLY A 355 -4.41 -50.16 -5.65
C GLY A 355 -4.30 -51.09 -6.87
N SER A 356 -3.52 -50.72 -7.89
CA SER A 356 -3.28 -51.56 -9.07
C SER A 356 -2.39 -52.77 -8.78
N GLU A 357 -1.43 -52.65 -7.86
CA GLU A 357 -0.56 -53.76 -7.43
C GLU A 357 -1.29 -54.77 -6.52
N GLN A 358 -2.32 -54.36 -5.78
CA GLN A 358 -3.12 -55.28 -4.93
C GLN A 358 -4.22 -56.03 -5.69
N THR A 359 -4.50 -55.65 -6.93
CA THR A 359 -5.55 -56.26 -7.77
C THR A 359 -5.00 -57.14 -8.91
N SER A 360 -3.67 -57.20 -9.07
CA SER A 360 -2.95 -58.22 -9.86
C SER A 360 -2.43 -59.32 -8.94
#